data_AF-A0A961K1A9-F1
#
_entry.id   AF-A0A961K1A9-F1
#
_cell.length_a   1.000
_cell.length_b   1.000
_cell.length_c   1.000
_cell.angle_alpha   90.00
_cell.angle_beta   90.00
_cell.angle_gamma   90.00
#
_symmetry.space_group_name_H-M   'P 1'
#
loop_
_entity.id
_entity.type
_entity.pdbx_description
1 polymer ?
#
loop_
_entity_poly.entity_id
_entity_poly.type
_entity_poly.pdbx_seq_one_letter_code
_entity_poly.pdbx_strand_id
1 'polypeptide(L)'
;MTILRDEEGMPPRVAILVDGDNIGASCADLILRRGGRLGRVDFARVYVNSSGAVDWLATPGFRLIHSGTGKNASDLLLSMDAVELLWSAQIVTFVIATSDGDFTPLALRLRESGRTVVGIGRGNASRTFQAACSRFEPIDVPAIAEKPSATVTPLSPSALDRRVVAIIEAHGAGAQGMPISLLGAKMHTEHCTAASSLPEGNWRSYLQLRKALFELDPKGPEAKVRVRKGCIASAA
;
A
#
# COMPACT_ATOMS: atom_id res chain seq x y z
N MET A 1 -35.94 -5.32 -0.08
CA MET A 1 -34.86 -5.73 0.83
C MET A 1 -35.03 -4.90 2.09
N THR A 2 -35.45 -5.53 3.19
CA THR A 2 -35.80 -4.86 4.45
C THR A 2 -34.52 -4.64 5.26
N ILE A 3 -34.19 -3.39 5.58
CA ILE A 3 -33.05 -3.06 6.44
C ILE A 3 -33.43 -3.48 7.87
N LEU A 4 -32.63 -4.35 8.49
CA LEU A 4 -32.81 -4.76 9.90
C LEU A 4 -32.66 -3.52 10.78
N ARG A 5 -33.64 -3.24 11.65
CA ARG A 5 -33.62 -2.08 12.55
C ARG A 5 -33.03 -2.48 13.90
N ASP A 6 -32.42 -1.54 14.62
CA ASP A 6 -32.02 -1.74 16.02
C ASP A 6 -33.23 -1.75 16.97
N GLU A 7 -33.00 -1.93 18.28
CA GLU A 7 -34.08 -2.02 19.29
C GLU A 7 -34.94 -0.75 19.38
N GLU A 8 -34.44 0.39 18.88
CA GLU A 8 -35.18 1.66 18.80
C GLU A 8 -35.87 1.87 17.44
N GLY A 9 -35.76 0.90 16.52
CA GLY A 9 -36.37 0.98 15.19
C GLY A 9 -35.57 1.82 14.19
N MET A 10 -34.33 2.23 14.51
CA MET A 10 -33.46 3.02 13.65
C MET A 10 -32.63 2.09 12.73
N PRO A 11 -32.31 2.50 11.49
CA PRO A 11 -31.38 1.75 10.65
C PRO A 11 -29.99 1.61 11.32
N PRO A 12 -29.28 0.49 11.08
CA PRO A 12 -27.96 0.24 11.64
C PRO A 12 -26.99 1.34 11.25
N ARG A 13 -26.13 1.76 12.18
CA ARG A 13 -25.13 2.79 11.93
C ARG A 13 -23.91 2.19 11.22
N VAL A 14 -23.56 2.78 10.09
CA VAL A 14 -22.50 2.28 9.19
C VAL A 14 -21.35 3.29 9.13
N ALA A 15 -20.11 2.78 9.23
CA ALA A 15 -18.91 3.51 8.85
C ALA A 15 -18.30 2.88 7.59
N ILE A 16 -17.97 3.71 6.60
CA ILE A 16 -17.29 3.34 5.37
C ILE A 16 -15.87 3.91 5.42
N LEU A 17 -14.88 3.04 5.35
CA LEU A 17 -13.47 3.36 5.40
C LEU A 17 -12.80 2.81 4.14
N VAL A 18 -12.29 3.71 3.30
CA VAL A 18 -11.72 3.38 2.00
C VAL A 18 -10.21 3.58 2.03
N ASP A 19 -9.48 2.54 1.65
CA ASP A 19 -8.08 2.62 1.28
C ASP A 19 -8.00 3.23 -0.12
N GLY A 20 -7.77 4.54 -0.18
CA GLY A 20 -7.77 5.32 -1.43
C GLY A 20 -6.53 5.08 -2.29
N ASP A 21 -5.49 4.45 -1.74
CA ASP A 21 -4.31 4.04 -2.49
C ASP A 21 -4.56 2.72 -3.26
N ASN A 22 -5.46 1.88 -2.76
CA ASN A 22 -5.85 0.61 -3.38
C ASN A 22 -7.17 0.68 -4.17
N ILE A 23 -8.04 1.62 -3.83
CA ILE A 23 -9.36 1.82 -4.43
C ILE A 23 -9.47 3.23 -5.03
N GLY A 24 -9.80 3.31 -6.31
CA GLY A 24 -9.92 4.57 -7.02
C GLY A 24 -11.27 5.26 -6.80
N ALA A 25 -11.29 6.59 -6.94
CA ALA A 25 -12.48 7.42 -6.79
C ALA A 25 -13.65 7.02 -7.70
N SER A 26 -13.38 6.38 -8.86
CA SER A 26 -14.40 5.83 -9.75
C SER A 26 -15.34 4.81 -9.09
N CYS A 27 -14.92 4.19 -7.99
CA CYS A 27 -15.72 3.23 -7.23
C CYS A 27 -16.57 3.86 -6.12
N ALA A 28 -16.43 5.17 -5.87
CA ALA A 28 -17.05 5.88 -4.74
C ALA A 28 -18.57 5.70 -4.67
N ASP A 29 -19.27 5.96 -5.77
CA ASP A 29 -20.73 5.82 -5.85
C ASP A 29 -21.19 4.39 -5.55
N LEU A 30 -20.46 3.40 -6.02
CA LEU A 30 -20.77 1.99 -5.78
C LEU A 30 -20.60 1.65 -4.30
N ILE A 31 -19.52 2.12 -3.68
CA ILE A 31 -19.22 1.90 -2.26
C ILE A 31 -20.29 2.57 -1.39
N LEU A 32 -20.64 3.83 -1.66
CA LEU A 32 -21.70 4.55 -0.95
C LEU A 32 -23.04 3.84 -1.07
N ARG A 33 -23.43 3.42 -2.28
CA ARG A 33 -24.68 2.66 -2.48
C ARG A 33 -24.68 1.34 -1.72
N ARG A 34 -23.56 0.62 -1.69
CA ARG A 34 -23.44 -0.64 -0.93
C ARG A 34 -23.52 -0.39 0.57
N GLY A 35 -22.81 0.62 1.09
CA GLY A 35 -22.91 1.03 2.50
C GLY A 35 -24.32 1.44 2.90
N GLY A 36 -25.01 2.23 2.08
CA GLY A 36 -26.39 2.66 2.34
C GLY A 36 -27.42 1.53 2.38
N ARG A 37 -27.16 0.38 1.73
CA ARG A 37 -28.01 -0.82 1.84
C ARG A 37 -27.85 -1.52 3.19
N LEU A 38 -26.75 -1.28 3.89
CA LEU A 38 -26.46 -1.87 5.20
C LEU A 38 -27.05 -1.04 6.35
N GLY A 39 -27.39 0.24 6.10
CA GLY A 39 -27.97 1.12 7.09
C GLY A 39 -27.64 2.60 6.86
N ARG A 40 -27.74 3.41 7.92
CA ARG A 40 -27.43 4.84 7.89
C ARG A 40 -25.92 5.04 7.91
N VAL A 41 -25.37 5.64 6.86
CA VAL A 41 -23.94 5.94 6.77
C VAL A 41 -23.64 7.20 7.55
N ASP A 42 -22.98 7.05 8.69
CA ASP A 42 -22.59 8.16 9.57
C ASP A 42 -21.18 8.66 9.26
N PHE A 43 -20.31 7.75 8.82
CA PHE A 43 -18.95 8.06 8.42
C PHE A 43 -18.67 7.48 7.05
N ALA A 44 -18.13 8.31 6.16
CA ALA A 44 -17.56 7.88 4.90
C ALA A 44 -16.22 8.61 4.74
N ARG A 45 -15.12 7.87 4.90
CA ARG A 45 -13.76 8.40 4.88
C ARG A 45 -12.92 7.66 3.87
N VAL A 46 -12.03 8.39 3.21
CA VAL A 46 -11.00 7.81 2.34
C VAL A 46 -9.62 8.23 2.83
N TYR A 47 -8.72 7.26 2.93
CA TYR A 47 -7.36 7.44 3.42
C TYR A 47 -6.40 7.34 2.25
N VAL A 48 -5.63 8.40 2.03
CA VAL A 48 -4.68 8.51 0.91
C VAL A 48 -3.31 8.92 1.43
N ASN A 49 -2.27 8.37 0.82
CA ASN A 49 -0.94 8.94 0.93
C ASN A 49 -0.79 10.18 0.02
N SER A 50 0.32 10.89 0.17
CA SER A 50 0.66 12.13 -0.57
C SER A 50 0.62 12.08 -2.10
N SER A 51 0.49 10.91 -2.72
CA SER A 51 0.49 10.75 -4.17
C SER A 51 -0.87 10.43 -4.82
N GLY A 52 -1.93 10.17 -4.05
CA GLY A 52 -3.23 9.67 -4.56
C GLY A 52 -4.45 10.58 -4.37
N ALA A 53 -4.26 11.83 -3.91
CA ALA A 53 -5.34 12.63 -3.33
C ALA A 53 -6.25 13.39 -4.31
N VAL A 54 -5.85 13.60 -5.57
CA VAL A 54 -6.52 14.58 -6.46
C VAL A 54 -7.94 14.15 -6.82
N ASP A 55 -8.13 12.90 -7.25
CA ASP A 55 -9.45 12.43 -7.71
C ASP A 55 -10.45 12.28 -6.55
N TRP A 56 -9.95 11.87 -5.38
CA TRP A 56 -10.77 11.73 -4.18
C TRP A 56 -11.19 13.06 -3.57
N LEU A 57 -10.43 14.15 -3.80
CA LEU A 57 -10.77 15.48 -3.29
C LEU A 57 -12.06 16.04 -3.93
N ALA A 58 -12.29 15.74 -5.20
CA ALA A 58 -13.48 16.16 -5.94
C ALA A 58 -14.68 15.22 -5.76
N THR A 59 -14.51 14.11 -5.03
CA THR A 59 -15.52 13.06 -4.89
C THR A 59 -16.49 13.39 -3.75
N PRO A 60 -17.78 13.60 -4.02
CA PRO A 60 -18.75 13.92 -2.98
C PRO A 60 -19.02 12.70 -2.07
N GLY A 61 -19.48 12.99 -0.85
CA GLY A 61 -19.91 11.95 0.10
C GLY A 61 -18.77 11.25 0.85
N PHE A 62 -17.50 11.58 0.58
CA PHE A 62 -16.36 11.11 1.35
C PHE A 62 -15.58 12.27 1.97
N ARG A 63 -15.16 12.11 3.21
CA ARG A 63 -14.13 12.96 3.83
C ARG A 63 -12.76 12.40 3.50
N LEU A 64 -11.94 13.18 2.80
CA LEU A 64 -10.55 12.82 2.52
C LEU A 64 -9.69 13.00 3.78
N ILE A 65 -8.94 11.96 4.12
CA ILE A 65 -7.97 11.92 5.21
C ILE A 65 -6.59 11.66 4.62
N HIS A 66 -5.70 12.64 4.76
CA HIS A 66 -4.36 12.59 4.19
C HIS A 66 -3.36 12.14 5.26
N SER A 67 -2.68 11.01 5.04
CA SER A 67 -1.76 10.43 6.02
C SER A 67 -0.35 11.02 6.02
N GLY A 68 -0.01 11.79 4.98
CA GLY A 68 1.34 12.37 4.82
C GLY A 68 2.25 11.47 3.99
N THR A 69 3.52 11.41 4.39
CA THR A 69 4.54 10.57 3.75
C THR A 69 4.85 9.36 4.63
N GLY A 70 4.89 8.17 4.04
CA GLY A 70 5.26 6.94 4.73
C GLY A 70 4.60 5.74 4.07
N LYS A 71 5.34 4.63 3.97
CA LYS A 71 4.90 3.45 3.20
C LYS A 71 3.54 2.90 3.65
N ASN A 72 3.26 2.96 4.96
CA ASN A 72 2.05 2.39 5.57
C ASN A 72 1.26 3.46 6.36
N ALA A 73 1.48 4.75 6.07
CA ALA A 73 0.89 5.83 6.87
C ALA A 73 -0.64 5.87 6.73
N SER A 74 -1.17 5.67 5.51
CA SER A 74 -2.61 5.59 5.24
C SER A 74 -3.24 4.38 5.93
N ASP A 75 -2.60 3.21 5.87
CA ASP A 75 -3.12 1.97 6.44
C ASP A 75 -3.22 2.03 7.97
N LEU A 76 -2.19 2.58 8.62
CA LEU A 76 -2.17 2.78 10.07
C LEU A 76 -3.23 3.78 10.51
N LEU A 77 -3.38 4.89 9.78
CA LEU A 77 -4.38 5.91 10.08
C LEU A 77 -5.81 5.37 9.90
N LEU A 78 -6.07 4.62 8.83
CA LEU A 78 -7.35 3.93 8.60
C LEU A 78 -7.65 2.97 9.75
N SER A 79 -6.68 2.14 10.12
CA SER A 79 -6.84 1.15 11.19
C SER A 79 -7.09 1.81 12.55
N MET A 80 -6.39 2.90 12.85
CA MET A 80 -6.57 3.68 14.07
C MET A 80 -7.98 4.30 14.13
N ASP A 81 -8.41 4.97 13.07
CA ASP A 81 -9.75 5.57 12.97
C ASP A 81 -10.85 4.50 13.09
N ALA A 82 -10.66 3.32 12.49
CA ALA A 82 -11.61 2.21 12.60
C ALA A 82 -11.81 1.77 14.06
N VAL A 83 -10.71 1.64 14.81
CA VAL A 83 -10.75 1.27 16.23
C VAL A 83 -11.29 2.42 17.08
N GLU A 84 -10.97 3.68 16.77
CA GLU A 84 -11.56 4.83 17.45
C GLU A 84 -13.08 4.86 17.27
N LEU A 85 -13.58 4.69 16.04
CA LEU A 85 -15.01 4.67 15.73
C LEU A 85 -15.73 3.47 16.37
N LEU A 86 -15.05 2.34 16.52
CA LEU A 86 -15.56 1.16 17.21
C LEU A 86 -15.98 1.49 18.65
N TRP A 87 -15.19 2.32 19.34
CA TRP A 87 -15.40 2.69 20.75
C TRP A 87 -16.19 3.98 20.94
N SER A 88 -15.99 4.97 20.07
CA SER A 88 -16.54 6.32 20.27
C SER A 88 -17.90 6.55 19.62
N ALA A 89 -18.27 5.77 18.59
CA ALA A 89 -19.36 6.15 17.69
C ALA A 89 -20.49 5.13 17.54
N GLN A 90 -20.55 4.10 18.39
CA GLN A 90 -21.58 3.04 18.37
C GLN A 90 -21.85 2.44 16.97
N ILE A 91 -20.83 2.39 16.12
CA ILE A 91 -20.94 1.85 14.77
C ILE A 91 -21.10 0.34 14.84
N VAL A 92 -22.18 -0.19 14.26
CA VAL A 92 -22.49 -1.63 14.26
C VAL A 92 -22.00 -2.33 13.00
N THR A 93 -21.82 -1.59 11.92
CA THR A 93 -21.36 -2.12 10.63
C THR A 93 -20.19 -1.30 10.09
N PHE A 94 -19.09 -1.98 9.78
CA PHE A 94 -17.92 -1.40 9.13
C PHE A 94 -17.83 -1.90 7.70
N VAL A 95 -17.73 -0.98 6.75
CA VAL A 95 -17.36 -1.26 5.37
C VAL A 95 -15.89 -0.91 5.21
N ILE A 96 -15.06 -1.91 4.94
CA ILE A 96 -13.61 -1.74 4.69
C ILE A 96 -13.37 -1.97 3.21
N ALA A 97 -13.12 -0.89 2.46
CA ALA A 97 -12.86 -0.97 1.04
C ALA A 97 -11.36 -0.98 0.76
N THR A 98 -10.81 -2.16 0.51
CA THR A 98 -9.40 -2.43 0.20
C THR A 98 -9.26 -3.80 -0.46
N SER A 99 -8.18 -4.01 -1.22
CA SER A 99 -7.76 -5.33 -1.69
C SER A 99 -6.48 -5.82 -0.98
N ASP A 100 -5.96 -5.07 -0.01
CA ASP A 100 -4.78 -5.43 0.76
C ASP A 100 -5.11 -6.44 1.87
N GLY A 101 -4.30 -7.50 1.95
CA GLY A 101 -4.42 -8.53 2.97
C GLY A 101 -4.01 -8.05 4.37
N ASP A 102 -3.25 -6.96 4.48
CA ASP A 102 -2.73 -6.46 5.76
C ASP A 102 -3.85 -5.94 6.69
N PHE A 103 -5.06 -5.69 6.17
CA PHE A 103 -6.24 -5.35 6.97
C PHE A 103 -6.95 -6.56 7.61
N THR A 104 -6.44 -7.79 7.41
CA THR A 104 -7.01 -9.01 8.02
C THR A 104 -7.13 -8.91 9.55
N PRO A 105 -6.10 -8.48 10.30
CA PRO A 105 -6.21 -8.39 11.76
C PRO A 105 -7.23 -7.34 12.21
N LEU A 106 -7.37 -6.24 11.46
CA LEU A 106 -8.38 -5.22 11.74
C LEU A 106 -9.79 -5.79 11.59
N ALA A 107 -10.06 -6.51 10.49
CA ALA A 107 -11.36 -7.14 10.25
C ALA A 107 -11.72 -8.14 11.35
N LEU A 108 -10.76 -8.97 11.78
CA LEU A 108 -10.93 -9.88 12.90
C LEU A 108 -11.25 -9.12 14.19
N ARG A 109 -10.48 -8.06 14.50
CA ARG A 109 -10.67 -7.29 15.73
C ARG A 109 -12.04 -6.62 15.82
N LEU A 110 -12.54 -6.07 14.71
CA LEU A 110 -13.87 -5.48 14.65
C LEU A 110 -14.96 -6.55 14.88
N ARG A 111 -14.79 -7.75 14.32
CA ARG A 111 -15.72 -8.87 14.53
C ARG A 111 -15.68 -9.46 15.93
N GLU A 112 -14.50 -9.58 16.53
CA GLU A 112 -14.33 -9.96 17.94
C GLU A 112 -15.11 -9.01 18.86
N SER A 113 -15.24 -7.75 18.46
CA SER A 113 -16.00 -6.72 19.17
C SER A 113 -17.49 -6.71 18.80
N GLY A 114 -17.99 -7.77 18.15
CA GLY A 114 -19.40 -7.96 17.80
C GLY A 114 -19.89 -7.13 16.60
N ARG A 115 -18.99 -6.55 15.81
CA ARG A 115 -19.40 -5.72 14.66
C ARG A 115 -19.51 -6.53 13.37
N THR A 116 -20.41 -6.11 12.49
CA THR A 116 -20.48 -6.64 11.13
C THR A 116 -19.40 -5.99 10.28
N VAL A 117 -18.55 -6.77 9.62
CA VAL A 117 -17.49 -6.27 8.73
C VAL A 117 -17.79 -6.69 7.29
N VAL A 118 -18.02 -5.71 6.42
CA VAL A 118 -18.20 -5.91 4.99
C VAL A 118 -16.95 -5.46 4.25
N GLY A 119 -16.20 -6.41 3.72
CA GLY A 119 -15.05 -6.12 2.86
C GLY A 119 -15.51 -5.81 1.44
N ILE A 120 -14.94 -4.77 0.82
CA ILE A 120 -15.15 -4.43 -0.58
C ILE A 120 -13.78 -4.31 -1.26
N GLY A 121 -13.55 -5.04 -2.33
CA GLY A 121 -12.26 -5.00 -3.03
C GLY A 121 -12.29 -5.76 -4.34
N ARG A 122 -11.14 -5.87 -5.01
CA ARG A 122 -11.03 -6.66 -6.22
C ARG A 122 -11.35 -8.13 -5.94
N GLY A 123 -11.89 -8.84 -6.94
CA GLY A 123 -12.21 -10.26 -6.81
C GLY A 123 -11.02 -11.16 -6.44
N ASN A 124 -9.80 -10.71 -6.72
CA ASN A 124 -8.54 -11.38 -6.37
C ASN A 124 -7.91 -10.90 -5.05
N ALA A 125 -8.65 -10.16 -4.20
CA ALA A 125 -8.19 -9.79 -2.87
C ALA A 125 -7.78 -11.03 -2.05
N SER A 126 -6.90 -10.85 -1.06
CA SER A 126 -6.40 -11.96 -0.22
C SER A 126 -7.54 -12.80 0.35
N ARG A 127 -7.49 -14.14 0.14
CA ARG A 127 -8.49 -15.07 0.70
C ARG A 127 -8.58 -14.97 2.22
N THR A 128 -7.46 -14.65 2.88
CA THR A 128 -7.42 -14.47 4.34
C THR A 128 -8.25 -13.26 4.77
N PHE A 129 -8.14 -12.12 4.06
CA PHE A 129 -8.95 -10.94 4.34
C PHE A 129 -10.44 -11.19 4.07
N GLN A 130 -10.75 -11.84 2.94
CA GLN A 130 -12.13 -12.21 2.60
C GLN A 130 -12.77 -13.07 3.70
N ALA A 131 -12.05 -14.07 4.21
CA ALA A 131 -12.50 -14.95 5.30
C ALA A 131 -12.57 -14.25 6.67
N ALA A 132 -11.74 -13.22 6.88
CA ALA A 132 -11.79 -12.41 8.08
C ALA A 132 -13.01 -11.48 8.12
N CYS A 133 -13.59 -11.10 6.98
CA CYS A 133 -14.81 -10.31 6.93
C CYS A 133 -16.06 -11.14 7.30
N SER A 134 -17.13 -10.49 7.76
CA SER A 134 -18.45 -11.13 7.89
C SER A 134 -19.04 -11.44 6.51
N ARG A 135 -18.76 -10.58 5.54
CA ARG A 135 -19.09 -10.76 4.13
C ARG A 135 -18.07 -10.01 3.28
N PHE A 136 -17.75 -10.56 2.12
CA PHE A 136 -16.94 -9.87 1.12
C PHE A 136 -17.77 -9.62 -0.14
N GLU A 137 -17.74 -8.40 -0.66
CA GLU A 137 -18.43 -8.02 -1.89
C GLU A 137 -17.41 -7.56 -2.95
N PRO A 138 -17.09 -8.40 -3.95
CA PRO A 138 -16.13 -8.02 -4.98
C PRO A 138 -16.64 -6.83 -5.81
N ILE A 139 -15.71 -6.02 -6.28
CA ILE A 139 -15.94 -4.94 -7.23
C ILE A 139 -14.94 -5.03 -8.38
N ASP A 140 -15.39 -4.64 -9.56
CA ASP A 140 -14.51 -4.34 -10.68
C ASP A 140 -13.91 -2.96 -10.40
N VAL A 141 -12.75 -2.96 -9.75
CA VAL A 141 -11.92 -1.77 -9.69
C VAL A 141 -11.25 -1.68 -11.06
N PRO A 142 -11.49 -0.62 -11.86
CA PRO A 142 -10.61 -0.34 -12.99
C PRO A 142 -9.19 -0.40 -12.46
N ALA A 143 -8.23 -0.91 -13.23
CA ALA A 143 -6.85 -0.79 -12.80
C ALA A 143 -6.59 0.71 -12.57
N ILE A 144 -6.58 1.15 -11.29
CA ILE A 144 -5.84 2.33 -10.88
C ILE A 144 -4.49 2.01 -11.47
N ALA A 145 -4.08 2.80 -12.47
CA ALA A 145 -2.85 2.59 -13.21
C ALA A 145 -1.86 2.11 -12.15
N GLU A 146 -1.47 0.83 -12.24
CA GLU A 146 -0.68 0.20 -11.19
C GLU A 146 0.38 1.23 -10.86
N LYS A 147 0.41 1.70 -9.60
CA LYS A 147 1.45 2.61 -9.08
C LYS A 147 2.70 2.18 -9.83
N PRO A 148 3.25 2.93 -10.81
CA PRO A 148 4.07 2.33 -11.85
C PRO A 148 5.11 1.51 -11.13
N SER A 149 4.91 0.19 -11.15
CA SER A 149 5.88 -0.75 -10.67
C SER A 149 6.90 -0.58 -11.74
N ALA A 150 7.83 0.34 -11.48
CA ALA A 150 8.63 0.98 -12.47
C ALA A 150 9.45 -0.11 -13.13
N THR A 151 8.88 -0.70 -14.16
CA THR A 151 9.53 -1.45 -15.23
C THR A 151 10.24 -0.43 -16.10
N VAL A 152 10.98 0.48 -15.44
CA VAL A 152 11.96 1.31 -16.11
C VAL A 152 13.17 0.40 -16.19
N THR A 153 13.29 -0.31 -17.30
CA THR A 153 14.62 -0.62 -17.81
C THR A 153 15.13 0.72 -18.33
N PRO A 154 16.00 1.45 -17.62
CA PRO A 154 16.38 2.78 -18.05
C PRO A 154 17.30 2.60 -19.26
N LEU A 155 16.96 3.25 -20.38
CA LEU A 155 17.87 3.40 -21.53
C LEU A 155 19.08 4.31 -21.19
N SER A 156 19.08 4.94 -20.00
CA SER A 156 20.20 5.73 -19.46
C SER A 156 20.22 5.69 -17.92
N PRO A 157 21.40 5.59 -17.25
CA PRO A 157 21.51 5.51 -15.79
C PRO A 157 20.93 6.75 -15.08
N SER A 158 20.08 6.53 -14.08
CA SER A 158 19.54 7.58 -13.21
C SER A 158 20.58 8.14 -12.22
N ALA A 159 20.25 9.22 -11.51
CA ALA A 159 21.11 9.75 -10.44
C ALA A 159 21.30 8.74 -9.29
N LEU A 160 20.27 7.93 -8.99
CA LEU A 160 20.36 6.87 -8.00
C LEU A 160 21.27 5.73 -8.47
N ASP A 161 21.19 5.37 -9.76
CA ASP A 161 22.07 4.35 -10.34
C ASP A 161 23.54 4.73 -10.19
N ARG A 162 23.88 5.99 -10.46
CA ARG A 162 25.24 6.51 -10.30
C ARG A 162 25.73 6.43 -8.85
N ARG A 163 24.87 6.75 -7.88
CA ARG A 163 25.22 6.64 -6.44
C ARG A 163 25.43 5.20 -6.02
N VAL A 164 24.55 4.29 -6.44
CA VAL A 164 24.66 2.85 -6.15
C VAL A 164 25.95 2.28 -6.75
N VAL A 165 26.27 2.66 -7.99
CA VAL A 165 27.54 2.29 -8.65
C VAL A 165 28.73 2.81 -7.85
N ALA A 166 28.75 4.09 -7.48
CA ALA A 166 29.83 4.68 -6.68
C ALA A 166 30.03 3.97 -5.34
N ILE A 167 28.95 3.61 -4.63
CA ILE A 167 29.05 2.86 -3.37
C ILE A 167 29.62 1.46 -3.59
N ILE A 168 29.18 0.74 -4.63
CA ILE A 168 29.68 -0.60 -4.93
C ILE A 168 31.14 -0.55 -5.38
N GLU A 169 31.56 0.49 -6.12
CA GLU A 169 32.95 0.66 -6.54
C GLU A 169 33.86 1.08 -5.37
N ALA A 170 33.39 1.94 -4.47
CA ALA A 170 34.15 2.39 -3.30
C ALA A 170 34.29 1.31 -2.22
N HIS A 171 33.28 0.45 -2.06
CA HIS A 171 33.22 -0.52 -0.96
C HIS A 171 33.23 -1.99 -1.41
N GLY A 172 33.16 -2.25 -2.71
CA GLY A 172 33.34 -3.58 -3.29
C GLY A 172 34.83 -3.84 -3.50
N ALA A 173 35.29 -5.04 -3.12
CA ALA A 173 36.66 -5.47 -3.37
C ALA A 173 36.85 -5.87 -4.86
N GLY A 174 36.60 -4.93 -5.78
CA GLY A 174 36.67 -5.10 -7.22
C GLY A 174 35.84 -6.29 -7.71
N ALA A 175 36.50 -7.31 -8.25
CA ALA A 175 35.87 -8.51 -8.82
C ALA A 175 35.09 -9.36 -7.79
N GLN A 176 35.36 -9.22 -6.49
CA GLN A 176 34.63 -10.00 -5.48
C GLN A 176 33.20 -9.50 -5.24
N GLY A 177 32.92 -8.23 -5.57
CA GLY A 177 31.63 -7.60 -5.33
C GLY A 177 31.40 -7.22 -3.87
N MET A 178 30.27 -6.56 -3.62
CA MET A 178 29.83 -6.08 -2.32
C MET A 178 28.63 -6.91 -1.83
N PRO A 179 28.54 -7.34 -0.55
CA PRO A 179 27.33 -7.95 -0.02
C PRO A 179 26.11 -7.03 -0.17
N ILE A 180 25.00 -7.55 -0.68
CA ILE A 180 23.77 -6.75 -0.89
C ILE A 180 23.21 -6.24 0.46
N SER A 181 23.42 -7.00 1.53
CA SER A 181 23.09 -6.60 2.91
C SER A 181 23.84 -5.33 3.35
N LEU A 182 25.10 -5.19 2.96
CA LEU A 182 25.94 -4.03 3.31
C LEU A 182 25.60 -2.81 2.45
N LEU A 183 25.22 -3.02 1.19
CA LEU A 183 24.83 -1.95 0.27
C LEU A 183 23.73 -1.07 0.88
N GLY A 184 22.69 -1.70 1.45
CA GLY A 184 21.58 -0.96 2.02
C GLY A 184 21.97 -0.11 3.23
N ALA A 185 22.85 -0.64 4.09
CA ALA A 185 23.37 0.12 5.24
C ALA A 185 24.20 1.32 4.76
N LYS A 186 25.07 1.12 3.76
CA LYS A 186 25.92 2.17 3.20
C LYS A 186 25.14 3.28 2.50
N MET A 187 24.15 2.90 1.69
CA MET A 187 23.26 3.86 1.03
C MET A 187 22.45 4.68 2.04
N HIS A 188 22.06 4.09 3.17
CA HIS A 188 21.38 4.81 4.24
C HIS A 188 22.34 5.80 4.94
N THR A 189 23.54 5.37 5.32
CA THR A 189 24.50 6.21 6.03
C THR A 189 25.07 7.34 5.17
N GLU A 190 25.39 7.09 3.91
CA GLU A 190 26.12 8.04 3.05
C GLU A 190 25.19 8.90 2.18
N HIS A 191 23.95 8.45 1.94
CA HIS A 191 23.01 9.11 1.05
C HIS A 191 21.58 9.21 1.58
N CYS A 192 21.35 8.91 2.88
CA CYS A 192 20.02 8.90 3.51
C CYS A 192 18.96 8.12 2.71
N THR A 193 19.39 7.09 1.97
CA THR A 193 18.52 6.33 1.07
C THR A 193 18.20 4.98 1.69
N ALA A 194 16.95 4.79 2.10
CA ALA A 194 16.48 3.55 2.69
C ALA A 194 16.00 2.56 1.62
N ALA A 195 16.07 1.26 1.89
CA ALA A 195 15.50 0.26 0.99
C ALA A 195 14.00 0.47 0.73
N SER A 196 13.29 1.02 1.73
CA SER A 196 11.86 1.34 1.68
C SER A 196 11.52 2.55 0.80
N SER A 197 12.49 3.42 0.49
CA SER A 197 12.30 4.56 -0.42
C SER A 197 12.45 4.17 -1.89
N LEU A 198 12.86 2.93 -2.19
CA LEU A 198 12.99 2.43 -3.55
C LEU A 198 11.60 2.10 -4.11
N PRO A 199 11.30 2.45 -5.37
CA PRO A 199 10.06 2.04 -6.04
C PRO A 199 9.81 0.53 -5.98
N GLU A 200 10.89 -0.25 -6.03
CA GLU A 200 10.91 -1.71 -6.04
C GLU A 200 10.83 -2.33 -4.62
N GLY A 201 10.83 -1.49 -3.58
CA GLY A 201 10.66 -1.85 -2.18
C GLY A 201 11.85 -2.50 -1.49
N ASN A 202 12.85 -3.00 -2.24
CA ASN A 202 14.09 -3.53 -1.68
C ASN A 202 15.27 -3.47 -2.67
N TRP A 203 16.49 -3.50 -2.13
CA TRP A 203 17.73 -3.42 -2.91
C TRP A 203 17.91 -4.54 -3.93
N ARG A 204 17.51 -5.77 -3.60
CA ARG A 204 17.68 -6.89 -4.53
C ARG A 204 16.78 -6.71 -5.77
N SER A 205 15.51 -6.35 -5.58
CA SER A 205 14.58 -6.06 -6.68
C SER A 205 15.06 -4.88 -7.53
N TYR A 206 15.54 -3.80 -6.89
CA TYR A 206 16.13 -2.64 -7.56
C TYR A 206 17.28 -3.04 -8.51
N LEU A 207 18.22 -3.85 -8.01
CA LEU A 207 19.40 -4.29 -8.77
C LEU A 207 19.02 -5.28 -9.87
N GLN A 208 18.08 -6.20 -9.62
CA GLN A 208 17.63 -7.21 -10.58
C GLN A 208 16.97 -6.61 -11.82
N LEU A 209 16.33 -5.46 -11.69
CA LEU A 209 15.72 -4.73 -12.80
C LEU A 209 16.75 -4.01 -13.68
N ARG A 210 17.98 -3.80 -13.16
CA ARG A 210 19.06 -3.06 -13.82
C ARG A 210 20.21 -3.98 -14.23
N LYS A 211 19.87 -5.09 -14.90
CA LYS A 211 20.83 -6.12 -15.34
C LYS A 211 21.94 -5.60 -16.26
N ALA A 212 21.70 -4.48 -16.93
CA ALA A 212 22.69 -3.80 -17.77
C ALA A 212 23.83 -3.15 -16.94
N LEU A 213 23.53 -2.74 -15.69
CA LEU A 213 24.49 -2.09 -14.79
C LEU A 213 25.07 -3.06 -13.77
N PHE A 214 24.26 -4.01 -13.29
CA PHE A 214 24.63 -4.87 -12.16
C PHE A 214 24.61 -6.36 -12.50
N GLU A 215 25.52 -7.07 -11.85
CA GLU A 215 25.56 -8.53 -11.80
C GLU A 215 25.37 -8.97 -10.34
N LEU A 216 24.56 -10.01 -10.14
CA LEU A 216 24.11 -10.45 -8.81
C LEU A 216 24.35 -11.93 -8.63
N ASP A 217 24.79 -12.31 -7.44
CA ASP A 217 24.83 -13.71 -7.04
C ASP A 217 23.40 -14.29 -6.85
N PRO A 218 23.26 -15.62 -6.91
CA PRO A 218 22.04 -16.31 -6.51
C PRO A 218 21.54 -15.87 -5.13
N LYS A 219 20.24 -16.06 -4.87
CA LYS A 219 19.64 -15.61 -3.61
C LYS A 219 20.26 -16.38 -2.44
N GLY A 220 20.80 -15.66 -1.47
CA GLY A 220 21.43 -16.22 -0.28
C GLY A 220 21.89 -15.10 0.68
N PRO A 221 22.24 -15.45 1.93
CA PRO A 221 22.69 -14.49 2.93
C PRO A 221 23.98 -13.77 2.53
N GLU A 222 24.86 -14.47 1.82
CA GLU A 222 26.15 -13.97 1.32
C GLU A 222 26.07 -13.42 -0.12
N ALA A 223 24.86 -13.17 -0.64
CA ALA A 223 24.70 -12.73 -2.02
C ALA A 223 25.35 -11.36 -2.25
N LYS A 224 26.25 -11.29 -3.23
CA LYS A 224 26.96 -10.05 -3.59
C LYS A 224 26.43 -9.44 -4.88
N VAL A 225 26.71 -8.15 -5.04
CA VAL A 225 26.47 -7.36 -6.25
C VAL A 225 27.81 -6.85 -6.81
N ARG A 226 27.91 -6.81 -8.14
CA ARG A 226 29.04 -6.26 -8.90
C ARG A 226 28.52 -5.27 -9.93
N VAL A 227 29.31 -4.24 -10.22
CA VAL A 227 29.07 -3.32 -11.34
C VAL A 227 29.66 -3.93 -12.61
N ARG A 228 28.91 -3.93 -13.72
CA ARG A 228 29.42 -4.38 -15.02
C ARG A 228 30.42 -3.35 -15.58
N LYS A 229 31.53 -3.83 -16.14
CA LYS A 229 32.54 -2.96 -16.76
C LYS A 229 31.93 -2.15 -17.92
N GLY A 230 32.19 -0.84 -17.95
CA GLY A 230 31.75 0.06 -19.03
C GLY A 230 30.30 0.54 -18.94
N CYS A 231 29.62 0.35 -17.81
CA CYS A 231 28.17 0.62 -17.70
C CYS A 231 27.81 2.09 -17.43
N ILE A 232 28.71 2.90 -16.86
CA ILE A 232 28.55 4.34 -16.65
C ILE A 232 29.90 5.00 -16.97
N ALA A 233 29.92 6.00 -17.87
CA ALA A 233 31.11 6.83 -18.05
C ALA A 233 31.36 7.59 -16.74
N SER A 234 32.51 7.37 -16.10
CA SER A 234 32.86 8.11 -14.89
C SER A 234 32.91 9.59 -15.23
N ALA A 235 32.01 10.39 -14.68
CA ALA A 235 32.25 11.82 -14.61
C ALA A 235 33.42 12.00 -13.65
N ALA A 236 34.52 12.53 -14.19
CA ALA A 236 35.67 13.03 -13.43
C ALA A 236 35.25 14.18 -12.50
#